data_AF-A0A321L7L1-F1
#
_entry.id   AF-A0A321L7L1-F1
#
_cell.length_a   1.000
_cell.length_b   1.000
_cell.length_c   1.000
_cell.angle_alpha   90.00
_cell.angle_beta   90.00
_cell.angle_gamma   90.00
#
_symmetry.space_group_name_H-M   'P 1'
#
loop_
_entity.id
_entity.type
_entity.pdbx_description
1 polymer ?
#
loop_
_entity_poly.entity_id
_entity_poly.type
_entity_poly.pdbx_seq_one_letter_code
_entity_poly.pdbx_strand_id
1 'polypeptide(L)'
;MTQMANQAQTGIDPKVFVRNWLAKFENNQTINTFGIPARPKVKDIVTIPWELASGGIGQPLDLTKAPFRLLAIVNRIDLRGNSGYNISNAGEARFVFGVIDRRPTNVNCCNVTEMTVIFEYGIDRSGCANVKAWAQQWVNLSSPLIPFPSAQYNQALENITEQFAHAGVAPNKVNGSALNQLRTNEFLQPQPQWELREFKLTPGTEDPFVANGQLNMTTVKLTPDASFNNTGTLGAYLTANLPQVCAGTHVVPLSFAAQPFLGGSSFTAGPAGVAFWDTPTFLCPPNPTCDPEFNFSFNTCSGCHLSETGTTFYHIRPTPFGSPPILSPFLSGSPITINDPRCGAPFTHTFDEINRRRVILDQIANQICPLPCTTCDCITPFDAAKSAVLPCRIDVLSLSGSDILFTSTSEAVLRSGPGFVH
;
A
#
# COMPACT_ATOMS: atom_id res chain seq x y z
N MET A 1 -13.34 -6.09 -9.55
CA MET A 1 -13.06 -7.33 -10.32
C MET A 1 -13.53 -7.20 -11.78
N THR A 2 -14.81 -6.91 -12.07
CA THR A 2 -15.30 -6.70 -13.45
C THR A 2 -14.46 -5.72 -14.26
N GLN A 3 -14.21 -4.52 -13.71
CA GLN A 3 -13.39 -3.48 -14.34
C GLN A 3 -11.94 -3.93 -14.60
N MET A 4 -11.41 -4.82 -13.76
CA MET A 4 -10.02 -5.32 -13.85
C MET A 4 -9.88 -6.46 -14.87
N ALA A 5 -10.89 -7.33 -14.98
CA ALA A 5 -10.93 -8.36 -16.01
C ALA A 5 -11.12 -7.73 -17.41
N ASN A 6 -11.89 -6.62 -17.48
CA ASN A 6 -12.14 -5.85 -18.70
C ASN A 6 -12.55 -6.74 -19.88
N GLN A 7 -13.66 -7.47 -19.70
CA GLN A 7 -14.12 -8.49 -20.66
C GLN A 7 -14.28 -7.95 -22.08
N ALA A 8 -14.70 -6.69 -22.24
CA ALA A 8 -14.86 -6.08 -23.56
C ALA A 8 -13.54 -6.02 -24.35
N GLN A 9 -12.42 -5.80 -23.66
CA GLN A 9 -11.09 -5.77 -24.26
C GLN A 9 -10.43 -7.15 -24.29
N THR A 10 -10.60 -7.95 -23.23
CA THR A 10 -9.80 -9.17 -23.00
C THR A 10 -10.52 -10.46 -23.41
N GLY A 11 -11.85 -10.42 -23.54
CA GLY A 11 -12.69 -11.62 -23.66
C GLY A 11 -12.79 -12.47 -22.38
N ILE A 12 -12.13 -12.07 -21.29
CA ILE A 12 -12.12 -12.82 -20.04
C ILE A 12 -13.41 -12.54 -19.26
N ASP A 13 -14.23 -13.57 -19.07
CA ASP A 13 -15.39 -13.48 -18.18
C ASP A 13 -14.94 -13.15 -16.74
N PRO A 14 -15.41 -12.05 -16.12
CA PRO A 14 -15.08 -11.67 -14.76
C PRO A 14 -15.34 -12.76 -13.72
N LYS A 15 -16.34 -13.63 -13.94
CA LYS A 15 -16.67 -14.74 -13.05
C LYS A 15 -15.57 -15.81 -13.08
N VAL A 16 -15.08 -16.13 -14.27
CA VAL A 16 -13.95 -17.05 -14.49
C VAL A 16 -12.66 -16.43 -13.94
N PHE A 17 -12.44 -15.14 -14.19
CA PHE A 17 -11.29 -14.40 -13.65
C PHE A 17 -11.18 -14.51 -12.13
N VAL A 18 -12.28 -14.27 -11.41
CA VAL A 18 -12.29 -14.36 -9.95
C VAL A 18 -12.13 -15.80 -9.46
N ARG A 19 -12.79 -16.78 -10.11
CA ARG A 19 -12.62 -18.19 -9.75
C ARG A 19 -11.18 -18.65 -9.92
N ASN A 20 -10.50 -18.24 -11.00
CA ASN A 20 -9.10 -18.55 -11.24
C ASN A 20 -8.17 -17.96 -10.18
N TRP A 21 -8.47 -16.75 -9.70
CA TRP A 21 -7.73 -16.14 -8.58
C TRP A 21 -7.94 -16.91 -7.27
N LEU A 22 -9.19 -17.26 -6.93
CA LEU A 22 -9.49 -18.04 -5.72
C LEU A 22 -8.84 -19.43 -5.74
N ALA A 23 -8.75 -20.06 -6.92
CA ALA A 23 -8.08 -21.35 -7.09
C ALA A 23 -6.58 -21.32 -6.73
N LYS A 24 -5.93 -20.15 -6.69
CA LYS A 24 -4.52 -20.00 -6.28
C LYS A 24 -4.28 -20.32 -4.80
N PHE A 25 -5.34 -20.34 -3.99
CA PHE A 25 -5.27 -20.74 -2.60
C PHE A 25 -5.49 -22.24 -2.40
N GLU A 26 -5.99 -22.98 -3.40
CA GLU A 26 -6.33 -24.40 -3.24
C GLU A 26 -5.12 -25.33 -3.33
N ASN A 27 -4.05 -24.90 -3.99
CA ASN A 27 -2.86 -25.71 -4.23
C ASN A 27 -1.59 -24.98 -3.78
N ASN A 28 -0.57 -25.73 -3.42
CA ASN A 28 0.76 -25.17 -3.17
C ASN A 28 1.23 -24.41 -4.42
N GLN A 29 1.79 -23.21 -4.21
CA GLN A 29 2.40 -22.42 -5.26
C GLN A 29 3.94 -22.50 -5.13
N THR A 30 4.65 -22.23 -6.22
CA THR A 30 6.11 -22.06 -6.19
C THR A 30 6.44 -20.72 -6.77
N ILE A 31 7.00 -19.83 -5.94
CA ILE A 31 7.27 -18.44 -6.29
C ILE A 31 8.73 -18.14 -5.98
N ASN A 32 9.50 -17.73 -6.99
CA ASN A 32 10.94 -17.53 -6.88
C ASN A 32 11.64 -18.74 -6.21
N THR A 33 11.29 -19.96 -6.65
CA THR A 33 11.71 -21.26 -6.09
C THR A 33 11.19 -21.61 -4.69
N PHE A 34 10.64 -20.67 -3.94
CA PHE A 34 10.07 -20.91 -2.61
C PHE A 34 8.70 -21.60 -2.71
N GLY A 35 8.50 -22.64 -1.91
CA GLY A 35 7.22 -23.33 -1.79
C GLY A 35 6.28 -22.57 -0.88
N ILE A 36 5.12 -22.15 -1.41
CA ILE A 36 4.08 -21.44 -0.68
C ILE A 36 2.90 -22.39 -0.46
N PRO A 37 2.60 -22.81 0.79
CA PRO A 37 1.55 -23.79 1.07
C PRO A 37 0.16 -23.36 0.60
N ALA A 38 -0.71 -24.31 0.28
CA ALA A 38 -2.13 -24.03 0.05
C ALA A 38 -2.82 -23.45 1.30
N ARG A 39 -3.88 -22.66 1.10
CA ARG A 39 -4.79 -22.11 2.11
C ARG A 39 -6.22 -22.60 1.87
N PRO A 40 -6.51 -23.89 2.13
CA PRO A 40 -7.79 -24.51 1.78
C PRO A 40 -9.00 -23.85 2.45
N LYS A 41 -8.84 -23.15 3.59
CA LYS A 41 -9.97 -22.43 4.22
C LYS A 41 -10.49 -21.25 3.40
N VAL A 42 -9.72 -20.70 2.46
CA VAL A 42 -10.26 -19.74 1.49
C VAL A 42 -11.39 -20.37 0.67
N LYS A 43 -11.27 -21.66 0.32
CA LYS A 43 -12.35 -22.39 -0.36
C LYS A 43 -13.59 -22.52 0.52
N ASP A 44 -13.41 -22.98 1.76
CA ASP A 44 -14.50 -23.23 2.71
C ASP A 44 -15.26 -21.96 3.12
N ILE A 45 -14.54 -20.84 3.27
CA ILE A 45 -15.07 -19.58 3.83
C ILE A 45 -15.51 -18.62 2.73
N VAL A 46 -14.80 -18.58 1.59
CA VAL A 46 -15.04 -17.59 0.53
C VAL A 46 -15.70 -18.25 -0.66
N THR A 47 -15.05 -19.26 -1.24
CA THR A 47 -15.44 -19.80 -2.56
C THR A 47 -16.76 -20.55 -2.50
N ILE A 48 -16.89 -21.56 -1.65
CA ILE A 48 -18.10 -22.39 -1.55
C ILE A 48 -19.33 -21.57 -1.10
N PRO A 49 -19.25 -20.72 -0.06
CA PRO A 49 -20.41 -19.89 0.32
C PRO A 49 -20.85 -18.93 -0.77
N TRP A 50 -19.91 -18.40 -1.55
CA TRP A 50 -20.24 -17.54 -2.69
C TRP A 50 -20.89 -18.33 -3.83
N GLU A 51 -20.40 -19.52 -4.16
CA GLU A 51 -21.04 -20.41 -5.13
C GLU A 51 -22.47 -20.77 -4.73
N LEU A 52 -22.69 -21.16 -3.46
CA LEU A 52 -24.03 -21.43 -2.92
C LEU A 52 -24.95 -20.22 -3.08
N ALA A 53 -24.49 -19.01 -2.75
CA ALA A 53 -25.26 -17.79 -2.96
C ALA A 53 -25.52 -17.50 -4.46
N SER A 54 -24.68 -18.01 -5.35
CA SER A 54 -24.74 -17.83 -6.81
C SER A 54 -25.55 -18.91 -7.53
N GLY A 55 -26.20 -19.83 -6.80
CA GLY A 55 -27.07 -20.87 -7.39
C GLY A 55 -26.62 -22.31 -7.12
N GLY A 56 -25.52 -22.52 -6.40
CA GLY A 56 -25.07 -23.84 -5.97
C GLY A 56 -23.57 -24.07 -6.14
N ILE A 57 -23.05 -25.11 -5.48
CA ILE A 57 -21.62 -25.48 -5.58
C ILE A 57 -21.24 -25.71 -7.05
N GLY A 58 -20.10 -25.15 -7.46
CA GLY A 58 -19.60 -25.25 -8.84
C GLY A 58 -20.25 -24.30 -9.86
N GLN A 59 -21.35 -23.63 -9.53
CA GLN A 59 -21.99 -22.66 -10.42
C GLN A 59 -21.13 -21.41 -10.64
N PRO A 60 -21.27 -20.70 -11.78
CA PRO A 60 -20.57 -19.44 -12.01
C PRO A 60 -20.84 -18.43 -10.88
N LEU A 61 -19.79 -17.72 -10.44
CA LEU A 61 -19.92 -16.73 -9.37
C LEU A 61 -20.81 -15.56 -9.81
N ASP A 62 -21.78 -15.19 -8.98
CA ASP A 62 -22.53 -13.94 -9.11
C ASP A 62 -21.76 -12.81 -8.42
N LEU A 63 -21.14 -11.93 -9.19
CA LEU A 63 -20.27 -10.88 -8.65
C LEU A 63 -21.01 -9.87 -7.77
N THR A 64 -22.33 -9.77 -7.88
CA THR A 64 -23.16 -8.92 -7.01
C THR A 64 -23.30 -9.49 -5.59
N LYS A 65 -22.96 -10.77 -5.40
CA LYS A 65 -23.03 -11.50 -4.12
C LYS A 65 -21.65 -11.75 -3.50
N ALA A 66 -20.62 -11.06 -3.99
CA ALA A 66 -19.26 -11.24 -3.50
C ALA A 66 -19.16 -11.01 -1.98
N PRO A 67 -18.47 -11.90 -1.22
CA PRO A 67 -18.43 -11.84 0.25
C PRO A 67 -17.39 -10.84 0.76
N PHE A 68 -17.36 -9.64 0.19
CA PHE A 68 -16.38 -8.60 0.52
C PHE A 68 -17.08 -7.31 0.98
N ARG A 69 -16.62 -6.75 2.09
CA ARG A 69 -17.08 -5.46 2.63
C ARG A 69 -15.98 -4.42 2.47
N LEU A 70 -16.28 -3.27 1.89
CA LEU A 70 -15.33 -2.15 1.83
C LEU A 70 -15.06 -1.63 3.25
N LEU A 71 -13.78 -1.58 3.64
CA LEU A 71 -13.32 -1.07 4.93
C LEU A 71 -12.68 0.31 4.78
N ALA A 72 -11.89 0.52 3.73
CA ALA A 72 -11.19 1.78 3.51
C ALA A 72 -10.94 2.05 2.03
N ILE A 73 -10.97 3.34 1.69
CA ILE A 73 -10.40 3.89 0.47
C ILE A 73 -9.18 4.71 0.92
N VAL A 74 -8.00 4.35 0.42
CA VAL A 74 -6.73 4.93 0.88
C VAL A 74 -6.08 5.70 -0.26
N ASN A 75 -5.75 6.97 0.00
CA ASN A 75 -4.86 7.76 -0.85
C ASN A 75 -3.42 7.62 -0.36
N ARG A 76 -2.51 7.14 -1.22
CA ARG A 76 -1.07 7.03 -0.98
C ARG A 76 -0.29 7.96 -1.90
N ILE A 77 -0.71 9.23 -1.95
CA ILE A 77 0.03 10.28 -2.67
C ILE A 77 1.44 10.52 -2.10
N ASP A 78 1.70 10.06 -0.86
CA ASP A 78 3.03 10.01 -0.27
C ASP A 78 3.97 9.06 -1.02
N LEU A 79 3.44 8.07 -1.75
CA LEU A 79 4.21 7.19 -2.64
C LEU A 79 4.44 7.80 -4.03
N ARG A 80 4.04 9.05 -4.27
CA ARG A 80 4.31 9.69 -5.57
C ARG A 80 5.81 9.67 -5.86
N GLY A 81 6.14 9.39 -7.10
CA GLY A 81 7.52 9.50 -7.54
C GLY A 81 8.02 10.94 -7.52
N ASN A 82 9.31 11.10 -7.20
CA ASN A 82 10.35 11.65 -8.10
C ASN A 82 11.26 12.69 -7.41
N SER A 83 12.58 12.53 -7.61
CA SER A 83 13.60 13.50 -7.20
C SER A 83 13.43 14.81 -7.97
N GLY A 84 12.94 15.85 -7.31
CA GLY A 84 13.17 17.28 -7.59
C GLY A 84 12.67 17.91 -8.90
N TYR A 85 12.72 17.22 -10.05
CA TYR A 85 12.59 17.87 -11.37
C TYR A 85 11.75 17.12 -12.42
N ASN A 86 11.53 15.81 -12.27
CA ASN A 86 10.48 15.09 -13.00
C ASN A 86 9.40 14.68 -11.99
N ILE A 87 8.18 14.32 -12.40
CA ILE A 87 7.22 13.61 -11.54
C ILE A 87 6.59 12.57 -12.45
N SER A 88 6.90 11.29 -12.21
CA SER A 88 6.51 10.20 -13.10
C SER A 88 5.16 9.56 -12.75
N ASN A 89 4.63 9.78 -11.54
CA ASN A 89 3.30 9.32 -11.12
C ASN A 89 2.80 10.16 -9.92
N ALA A 90 1.50 10.04 -9.58
CA ALA A 90 0.88 10.68 -8.42
C ALA A 90 0.62 9.71 -7.25
N GLY A 91 1.45 8.67 -7.13
CA GLY A 91 1.40 7.68 -6.05
C GLY A 91 0.44 6.54 -6.34
N GLU A 92 -0.27 6.10 -5.31
CA GLU A 92 -1.15 4.93 -5.35
C GLU A 92 -2.49 5.23 -4.67
N ALA A 93 -3.55 4.54 -5.09
CA ALA A 93 -4.80 4.49 -4.34
C ALA A 93 -5.19 3.04 -4.06
N ARG A 94 -5.87 2.81 -2.92
CA ARG A 94 -6.24 1.46 -2.50
C ARG A 94 -7.70 1.33 -2.14
N PHE A 95 -8.27 0.18 -2.47
CA PHE A 95 -9.47 -0.32 -1.79
C PHE A 95 -9.07 -1.47 -0.87
N VAL A 96 -9.50 -1.38 0.39
CA VAL A 96 -9.30 -2.45 1.38
C VAL A 96 -10.66 -3.06 1.66
N PHE A 97 -10.80 -4.34 1.37
CA PHE A 97 -12.00 -5.11 1.68
C PHE A 97 -11.73 -6.12 2.78
N GLY A 98 -12.67 -6.28 3.71
CA GLY A 98 -12.73 -7.40 4.64
C GLY A 98 -13.57 -8.52 4.07
N VAL A 99 -13.17 -9.77 4.30
CA VAL A 99 -13.95 -10.94 3.91
C VAL A 99 -15.04 -11.24 4.93
N ILE A 100 -16.23 -11.54 4.45
CA ILE A 100 -17.39 -11.89 5.26
C ILE A 100 -17.56 -13.41 5.24
N ASP A 101 -17.71 -14.01 6.41
CA ASP A 101 -18.10 -15.42 6.51
C ASP A 101 -19.59 -15.58 6.22
N ARG A 102 -19.90 -16.11 5.03
CA ARG A 102 -21.28 -16.34 4.58
C ARG A 102 -21.72 -17.81 4.73
N ARG A 103 -20.99 -18.63 5.49
CA ARG A 103 -21.38 -20.04 5.68
C ARG A 103 -22.77 -20.14 6.33
N PRO A 104 -23.65 -21.07 5.89
CA PRO A 104 -25.00 -21.22 6.44
C PRO A 104 -25.04 -21.56 7.93
N THR A 105 -23.96 -22.12 8.48
CA THR A 105 -23.82 -22.45 9.90
C THR A 105 -23.55 -21.22 10.78
N ASN A 106 -23.33 -20.06 10.17
CA ASN A 106 -23.09 -18.80 10.87
C ASN A 106 -24.43 -18.11 11.14
N VAL A 107 -24.97 -18.27 12.34
CA VAL A 107 -26.29 -17.72 12.76
C VAL A 107 -26.41 -16.19 12.60
N ASN A 108 -25.29 -15.48 12.48
CA ASN A 108 -25.26 -14.03 12.28
C ASN A 108 -24.97 -13.61 10.84
N CYS A 109 -24.83 -14.56 9.89
CA CYS A 109 -24.64 -14.45 8.42
C CYS A 109 -23.59 -13.44 7.88
N CYS A 110 -22.91 -12.72 8.77
CA CYS A 110 -22.15 -11.50 8.53
C CYS A 110 -20.96 -11.35 9.49
N ASN A 111 -20.53 -12.42 10.16
CA ASN A 111 -19.29 -12.41 10.94
C ASN A 111 -18.13 -12.13 9.98
N VAL A 112 -17.24 -11.24 10.37
CA VAL A 112 -16.12 -10.85 9.53
C VAL A 112 -14.93 -11.74 9.86
N THR A 113 -14.28 -12.24 8.81
CA THR A 113 -13.11 -13.08 8.98
C THR A 113 -11.87 -12.23 9.13
N GLU A 114 -10.83 -12.84 9.70
CA GLU A 114 -9.49 -12.24 9.70
C GLU A 114 -8.81 -12.48 8.35
N MET A 115 -9.42 -11.95 7.28
CA MET A 115 -8.85 -11.83 5.95
C MET A 115 -9.24 -10.50 5.33
N THR A 116 -8.25 -9.74 4.84
CA THR A 116 -8.48 -8.61 3.93
C THR A 116 -7.96 -8.89 2.53
N VAL A 117 -8.58 -8.22 1.56
CA VAL A 117 -8.18 -8.16 0.16
C VAL A 117 -7.97 -6.69 -0.20
N ILE A 118 -6.77 -6.36 -0.61
CA ILE A 118 -6.30 -4.99 -0.85
C ILE A 118 -6.02 -4.87 -2.35
N PHE A 119 -6.73 -3.98 -3.02
CA PHE A 119 -6.47 -3.64 -4.42
C PHE A 119 -5.67 -2.35 -4.45
N GLU A 120 -4.46 -2.40 -4.99
CA GLU A 120 -3.52 -1.28 -5.02
C GLU A 120 -3.33 -0.80 -6.47
N TYR A 121 -3.80 0.41 -6.79
CA TYR A 121 -3.83 0.98 -8.12
C TYR A 121 -2.81 2.11 -8.26
N GLY A 122 -2.01 2.06 -9.32
CA GLY A 122 -1.11 3.17 -9.64
C GLY A 122 -1.88 4.37 -10.17
N ILE A 123 -1.47 5.57 -9.77
CA ILE A 123 -2.03 6.81 -10.28
C ILE A 123 -1.10 7.37 -11.35
N ASP A 124 -1.38 7.04 -12.61
CA ASP A 124 -0.59 7.48 -13.77
C ASP A 124 -0.90 8.94 -14.12
N ARG A 125 -0.31 9.84 -13.34
CA ARG A 125 -0.34 11.29 -13.56
C ARG A 125 1.06 11.83 -13.42
N SER A 126 1.57 12.42 -14.49
CA SER A 126 2.90 12.99 -14.54
C SER A 126 2.85 14.52 -14.59
N GLY A 127 3.93 15.14 -14.13
CA GLY A 127 4.08 16.60 -14.11
C GLY A 127 3.38 17.27 -12.92
N CYS A 128 3.97 18.39 -12.48
CA CYS A 128 3.54 19.10 -11.27
C CYS A 128 2.05 19.45 -11.26
N ALA A 129 1.54 20.02 -12.36
CA ALA A 129 0.17 20.52 -12.43
C ALA A 129 -0.85 19.38 -12.27
N ASN A 130 -0.62 18.23 -12.90
CA ASN A 130 -1.53 17.08 -12.83
C ASN A 130 -1.52 16.43 -11.45
N VAL A 131 -0.36 16.34 -10.80
CA VAL A 131 -0.22 15.79 -9.45
C VAL A 131 -0.81 16.73 -8.41
N LYS A 132 -0.63 18.05 -8.57
CA LYS A 132 -1.32 19.07 -7.76
C LYS A 132 -2.83 18.96 -7.90
N ALA A 133 -3.34 18.91 -9.14
CA ALA A 133 -4.77 18.78 -9.39
C ALA A 133 -5.35 17.49 -8.77
N TRP A 134 -4.60 16.38 -8.81
CA TRP A 134 -4.97 15.15 -8.11
C TRP A 134 -5.06 15.34 -6.60
N ALA A 135 -4.05 15.94 -5.97
CA ALA A 135 -4.07 16.25 -4.54
C ALA A 135 -5.25 17.14 -4.14
N GLN A 136 -5.56 18.15 -4.95
CA GLN A 136 -6.67 19.06 -4.73
C GLN A 136 -8.03 18.35 -4.76
N GLN A 137 -8.22 17.32 -5.59
CA GLN A 137 -9.47 16.54 -5.57
C GLN A 137 -9.70 15.89 -4.20
N TRP A 138 -8.66 15.34 -3.57
CA TRP A 138 -8.75 14.77 -2.23
C TRP A 138 -8.97 15.82 -1.15
N VAL A 139 -8.26 16.96 -1.22
CA VAL A 139 -8.49 18.07 -0.28
C VAL A 139 -9.92 18.59 -0.39
N ASN A 140 -10.49 18.67 -1.60
CA ASN A 140 -11.85 19.15 -1.82
C ASN A 140 -12.92 18.26 -1.15
N LEU A 141 -12.64 16.99 -0.84
CA LEU A 141 -13.55 16.15 -0.05
C LEU A 141 -13.78 16.67 1.37
N SER A 142 -12.82 17.44 1.91
CA SER A 142 -12.94 18.11 3.22
C SER A 142 -13.56 19.52 3.13
N SER A 143 -14.03 19.92 1.95
CA SER A 143 -14.68 21.21 1.77
C SER A 143 -15.90 21.34 2.69
N PRO A 144 -16.11 22.48 3.36
CA PRO A 144 -17.32 22.72 4.15
C PRO A 144 -18.60 22.69 3.30
N LEU A 145 -18.48 22.77 1.97
CA LEU A 145 -19.58 22.65 1.02
C LEU A 145 -19.98 21.19 0.72
N ILE A 146 -19.20 20.21 1.18
CA ILE A 146 -19.48 18.78 1.03
C ILE A 146 -19.65 18.18 2.44
N PRO A 147 -20.88 18.15 2.98
CA PRO A 147 -21.11 17.59 4.31
C PRO A 147 -20.68 16.13 4.38
N PHE A 148 -20.15 15.70 5.52
CA PHE A 148 -19.80 14.30 5.77
C PHE A 148 -20.53 13.79 7.04
N PRO A 149 -21.26 12.66 6.97
CA PRO A 149 -21.52 11.83 5.79
C PRO A 149 -22.64 12.41 4.89
N SER A 150 -22.53 12.29 3.56
CA SER A 150 -23.59 12.69 2.62
C SER A 150 -23.50 11.97 1.27
N ALA A 151 -24.58 12.01 0.49
CA ALA A 151 -24.60 11.52 -0.88
C ALA A 151 -23.64 12.31 -1.79
N GLN A 152 -23.50 13.61 -1.54
CA GLN A 152 -22.58 14.49 -2.27
C GLN A 152 -21.12 14.09 -2.02
N TYR A 153 -20.77 13.77 -0.77
CA TYR A 153 -19.45 13.22 -0.43
C TYR A 153 -19.19 11.90 -1.16
N ASN A 154 -20.17 10.98 -1.13
CA ASN A 154 -20.05 9.69 -1.81
C ASN A 154 -19.87 9.85 -3.31
N GLN A 155 -20.62 10.74 -3.96
CA GLN A 155 -20.47 11.02 -5.40
C GLN A 155 -19.11 11.64 -5.73
N ALA A 156 -18.63 12.58 -4.91
CA ALA A 156 -17.32 13.20 -5.11
C ALA A 156 -16.19 12.18 -4.95
N LEU A 157 -16.28 11.29 -3.95
CA LEU A 157 -15.33 10.21 -3.75
C LEU A 157 -15.39 9.17 -4.88
N GLU A 158 -16.59 8.80 -5.35
CA GLU A 158 -16.77 7.91 -6.49
C GLU A 158 -16.09 8.46 -7.75
N ASN A 159 -16.32 9.75 -8.06
CA ASN A 159 -15.66 10.43 -9.18
C ASN A 159 -14.13 10.38 -9.09
N ILE A 160 -13.55 10.47 -7.89
CA ILE A 160 -12.11 10.30 -7.66
C ILE A 160 -11.70 8.86 -7.93
N THR A 161 -12.46 7.90 -7.41
CA THR A 161 -12.10 6.48 -7.51
C THR A 161 -12.23 5.89 -8.92
N GLU A 162 -13.21 6.36 -9.70
CA GLU A 162 -13.39 5.90 -11.09
C GLU A 162 -12.19 6.23 -11.98
N GLN A 163 -11.44 7.30 -11.66
CA GLN A 163 -10.23 7.69 -12.39
C GLN A 163 -9.09 6.66 -12.31
N PHE A 164 -9.15 5.69 -11.39
CA PHE A 164 -8.15 4.60 -11.29
C PHE A 164 -8.77 3.19 -11.25
N ALA A 165 -10.04 3.05 -10.86
CA ALA A 165 -10.67 1.74 -10.71
C ALA A 165 -11.32 1.22 -12.00
N HIS A 166 -11.73 2.11 -12.90
CA HIS A 166 -12.48 1.76 -14.10
C HIS A 166 -11.60 1.04 -15.14
N ALA A 167 -12.22 0.19 -15.96
CA ALA A 167 -11.56 -0.44 -17.10
C ALA A 167 -11.07 0.63 -18.10
N GLY A 168 -9.89 0.43 -18.67
CA GLY A 168 -9.33 1.27 -19.74
C GLY A 168 -8.64 2.54 -19.28
N VAL A 169 -8.66 2.87 -17.99
CA VAL A 169 -7.99 4.09 -17.47
C VAL A 169 -6.46 4.01 -17.52
N ALA A 170 -5.89 2.82 -17.67
CA ALA A 170 -4.47 2.60 -17.90
C ALA A 170 -4.25 1.70 -19.13
N PRO A 171 -4.45 2.21 -20.35
CA PRO A 171 -4.49 1.39 -21.57
C PRO A 171 -3.17 0.67 -21.86
N ASN A 172 -2.05 1.18 -21.35
CA ASN A 172 -0.72 0.59 -21.50
C ASN A 172 -0.44 -0.56 -20.51
N LYS A 173 -1.34 -0.80 -19.54
CA LYS A 173 -1.22 -1.89 -18.56
C LYS A 173 -2.09 -3.08 -18.96
N VAL A 174 -1.78 -4.23 -18.37
CA VAL A 174 -2.53 -5.49 -18.58
C VAL A 174 -4.03 -5.25 -18.34
N ASN A 175 -4.86 -5.75 -19.25
CA ASN A 175 -6.32 -5.57 -19.28
C ASN A 175 -6.77 -4.09 -19.28
N GLY A 176 -5.91 -3.12 -19.57
CA GLY A 176 -6.24 -1.70 -19.44
C GLY A 176 -6.50 -1.24 -17.99
N SER A 177 -6.11 -2.06 -17.00
CA SER A 177 -6.37 -1.81 -15.57
C SER A 177 -5.21 -1.07 -14.92
N ALA A 178 -5.50 -0.07 -14.09
CA ALA A 178 -4.46 0.62 -13.32
C ALA A 178 -3.93 -0.19 -12.12
N LEU A 179 -4.46 -1.41 -11.87
CA LEU A 179 -4.00 -2.25 -10.75
C LEU A 179 -2.49 -2.51 -10.84
N ASN A 180 -1.73 -2.13 -9.81
CA ASN A 180 -0.33 -2.50 -9.67
C ASN A 180 -0.21 -3.89 -9.04
N GLN A 181 -0.92 -4.10 -7.93
CA GLN A 181 -0.97 -5.38 -7.22
C GLN A 181 -2.29 -5.55 -6.47
N LEU A 182 -2.67 -6.81 -6.26
CA LEU A 182 -3.63 -7.22 -5.26
C LEU A 182 -2.88 -7.91 -4.14
N ARG A 183 -3.19 -7.58 -2.87
CA ARG A 183 -2.64 -8.28 -1.71
C ARG A 183 -3.73 -8.89 -0.85
N THR A 184 -3.46 -10.06 -0.29
CA THR A 184 -4.29 -10.64 0.78
C THR A 184 -3.51 -10.64 2.08
N ASN A 185 -4.20 -10.42 3.20
CA ASN A 185 -3.60 -10.34 4.53
C ASN A 185 -4.49 -11.13 5.49
N GLU A 186 -4.06 -12.32 5.93
CA GLU A 186 -4.99 -13.30 6.53
C GLU A 186 -4.41 -14.21 7.61
N PHE A 187 -5.32 -14.71 8.47
CA PHE A 187 -5.12 -15.73 9.51
C PHE A 187 -6.06 -16.94 9.30
N LEU A 188 -6.56 -17.18 8.09
CA LEU A 188 -7.44 -18.32 7.85
C LEU A 188 -6.66 -19.62 8.07
N GLN A 189 -7.03 -20.31 9.16
CA GLN A 189 -6.58 -21.62 9.65
C GLN A 189 -6.54 -22.69 8.53
N PRO A 190 -5.98 -23.91 8.70
CA PRO A 190 -5.35 -24.48 9.90
C PRO A 190 -3.91 -24.01 10.16
N GLN A 191 -3.37 -23.07 9.38
CA GLN A 191 -2.09 -22.46 9.71
C GLN A 191 -2.34 -21.35 10.75
N PRO A 192 -1.76 -21.42 11.96
CA PRO A 192 -1.89 -20.37 12.97
C PRO A 192 -1.10 -19.10 12.61
N GLN A 193 -0.49 -19.08 11.43
CA GLN A 193 0.43 -18.06 10.99
C GLN A 193 -0.30 -17.08 10.09
N TRP A 194 -0.13 -15.81 10.43
CA TRP A 194 -0.44 -14.71 9.54
C TRP A 194 0.33 -14.91 8.25
N GLU A 195 -0.32 -14.67 7.12
CA GLU A 195 0.37 -14.56 5.85
C GLU A 195 -0.18 -13.43 4.98
N LEU A 196 0.74 -12.77 4.29
CA LEU A 196 0.48 -11.81 3.24
C LEU A 196 0.99 -12.37 1.91
N ARG A 197 0.12 -12.35 0.90
CA ARG A 197 0.40 -12.81 -0.48
C ARG A 197 0.14 -11.68 -1.46
N GLU A 198 0.95 -11.60 -2.50
CA GLU A 198 0.81 -10.63 -3.58
C GLU A 198 0.41 -11.31 -4.88
N PHE A 199 -0.47 -10.65 -5.64
CA PHE A 199 -0.96 -11.08 -6.94
C PHE A 199 -0.86 -9.95 -7.94
N LYS A 200 -0.52 -10.27 -9.19
CA LYS A 200 -0.48 -9.31 -10.30
C LYS A 200 -1.21 -9.84 -11.50
N LEU A 201 -1.72 -8.93 -12.32
CA LEU A 201 -2.17 -9.25 -13.67
C LEU A 201 -0.96 -9.63 -14.52
N THR A 202 -0.97 -10.82 -15.12
CA THR A 202 0.11 -11.28 -15.99
C THR A 202 -0.22 -11.07 -17.47
N PRO A 203 0.77 -10.60 -18.28
CA PRO A 203 2.17 -10.45 -17.96
C PRO A 203 2.39 -9.02 -17.46
N GLY A 204 2.68 -8.86 -16.18
CA GLY A 204 3.42 -7.65 -15.83
C GLY A 204 4.68 -7.62 -16.70
N THR A 205 5.25 -6.47 -16.97
CA THR A 205 6.53 -6.29 -17.70
C THR A 205 7.72 -7.07 -17.09
N GLU A 206 7.48 -7.90 -16.07
CA GLU A 206 8.40 -8.78 -15.37
C GLU A 206 8.38 -10.25 -15.88
N ASP A 207 7.43 -10.68 -16.74
CA ASP A 207 7.38 -12.07 -17.28
C ASP A 207 6.81 -12.12 -18.74
N PRO A 208 7.58 -12.52 -19.77
CA PRO A 208 7.23 -12.33 -21.18
C PRO A 208 6.40 -13.44 -21.85
N PHE A 209 5.91 -14.47 -21.14
CA PHE A 209 5.17 -15.58 -21.79
C PHE A 209 3.66 -15.55 -21.52
N VAL A 210 2.89 -15.21 -22.56
CA VAL A 210 1.42 -15.24 -22.66
C VAL A 210 0.69 -14.45 -21.56
N ALA A 211 0.20 -13.29 -21.98
CA ALA A 211 -0.74 -12.45 -21.26
C ALA A 211 -2.09 -13.13 -21.01
N ASN A 212 -2.18 -14.02 -20.02
CA ASN A 212 -3.46 -14.65 -19.73
C ASN A 212 -4.48 -13.66 -19.14
N GLY A 213 -4.06 -12.45 -18.77
CA GLY A 213 -4.90 -11.40 -18.20
C GLY A 213 -5.53 -11.81 -16.87
N GLN A 214 -4.97 -12.82 -16.18
CA GLN A 214 -5.43 -13.34 -14.90
C GLN A 214 -4.59 -12.79 -13.74
N LEU A 215 -5.13 -12.86 -12.52
CA LEU A 215 -4.35 -12.66 -11.30
C LEU A 215 -3.55 -13.93 -10.99
N ASN A 216 -2.23 -13.79 -10.97
CA ASN A 216 -1.31 -14.83 -10.55
C ASN A 216 -0.55 -14.37 -9.31
N MET A 217 -0.27 -15.32 -8.40
CA MET A 217 0.58 -15.06 -7.25
C MET A 217 1.99 -14.69 -7.72
N THR A 218 2.63 -13.77 -7.02
CA THR A 218 3.99 -13.32 -7.29
C THR A 218 4.73 -13.07 -5.98
N THR A 219 5.99 -12.66 -6.07
CA THR A 219 6.82 -12.29 -4.93
C THR A 219 6.24 -11.12 -4.16
N VAL A 220 6.45 -11.09 -2.84
CA VAL A 220 6.10 -9.94 -2.00
C VAL A 220 7.23 -8.93 -2.03
N LYS A 221 6.98 -7.74 -2.60
CA LYS A 221 8.03 -6.73 -2.79
C LYS A 221 8.67 -6.32 -1.46
N LEU A 222 9.98 -6.04 -1.52
CA LEU A 222 10.84 -5.64 -0.40
C LEU A 222 10.98 -6.66 0.74
N THR A 223 10.40 -7.86 0.65
CA THR A 223 10.44 -8.85 1.73
C THR A 223 11.17 -10.11 1.26
N PRO A 224 12.37 -10.42 1.79
CA PRO A 224 13.02 -11.70 1.51
C PRO A 224 12.19 -12.88 2.00
N ASP A 225 12.54 -14.09 1.57
CA ASP A 225 12.01 -15.29 2.21
C ASP A 225 12.41 -15.34 3.70
N ALA A 226 11.48 -15.77 4.55
CA ALA A 226 11.66 -15.76 6.01
C ALA A 226 12.87 -16.59 6.47
N SER A 227 13.34 -17.56 5.67
CA SER A 227 14.56 -18.34 5.94
C SER A 227 15.84 -17.51 6.02
N PHE A 228 15.83 -16.26 5.50
CA PHE A 228 16.98 -15.36 5.59
C PHE A 228 17.02 -14.51 6.86
N ASN A 229 15.97 -14.54 7.69
CA ASN A 229 15.98 -13.78 8.93
C ASN A 229 17.06 -14.32 9.90
N ASN A 230 17.76 -13.42 10.59
CA ASN A 230 18.87 -13.74 11.48
C ASN A 230 20.00 -14.55 10.81
N THR A 231 20.31 -14.24 9.55
CA THR A 231 21.39 -14.90 8.80
C THR A 231 22.51 -13.93 8.42
N GLY A 232 23.70 -14.48 8.18
CA GLY A 232 24.82 -13.73 7.58
C GLY A 232 24.54 -13.29 6.14
N THR A 233 23.67 -14.00 5.40
CA THR A 233 23.27 -13.61 4.04
C THR A 233 22.49 -12.30 4.06
N LEU A 234 21.54 -12.14 4.98
CA LEU A 234 20.83 -10.88 5.15
C LEU A 234 21.79 -9.77 5.58
N GLY A 235 22.70 -10.04 6.51
CA GLY A 235 23.71 -9.07 6.93
C GLY A 235 24.62 -8.61 5.78
N ALA A 236 25.03 -9.53 4.90
CA ALA A 236 25.78 -9.21 3.70
C ALA A 236 24.96 -8.36 2.70
N TYR A 237 23.67 -8.66 2.53
CA TYR A 237 22.78 -7.85 1.69
C TYR A 237 22.64 -6.42 2.24
N LEU A 238 22.38 -6.28 3.53
CA LEU A 238 22.24 -4.97 4.18
C LEU A 238 23.55 -4.17 4.10
N THR A 239 24.70 -4.83 4.32
CA THR A 239 26.02 -4.18 4.19
C THR A 239 26.26 -3.70 2.76
N ALA A 240 25.95 -4.52 1.76
CA ALA A 240 26.13 -4.18 0.34
C ALA A 240 25.21 -3.04 -0.14
N ASN A 241 24.06 -2.85 0.52
CA ASN A 241 23.04 -1.87 0.13
C ASN A 241 22.82 -0.80 1.20
N LEU A 242 23.79 -0.60 2.10
CA LEU A 242 23.63 0.26 3.27
C LEU A 242 23.15 1.68 2.91
N PRO A 243 23.72 2.39 1.90
CA PRO A 243 23.24 3.72 1.52
C PRO A 243 21.76 3.73 1.10
N GLN A 244 21.32 2.74 0.33
CA GLN A 244 19.96 2.63 -0.15
C GLN A 244 18.99 2.20 0.96
N VAL A 245 19.45 1.37 1.89
CA VAL A 245 18.67 0.98 3.09
C VAL A 245 18.42 2.21 3.95
N CYS A 246 19.46 2.98 4.27
CA CYS A 246 19.36 4.21 5.04
C CYS A 246 18.48 5.27 4.35
N ALA A 247 18.51 5.33 3.03
CA ALA A 247 17.69 6.25 2.25
C ALA A 247 16.24 5.76 2.01
N GLY A 248 15.90 4.52 2.40
CA GLY A 248 14.59 3.92 2.10
C GLY A 248 14.36 3.69 0.60
N THR A 249 15.43 3.55 -0.20
CA THR A 249 15.38 3.37 -1.66
C THR A 249 15.87 1.99 -2.12
N HIS A 250 16.20 1.11 -1.17
CA HIS A 250 16.68 -0.23 -1.45
C HIS A 250 15.62 -1.08 -2.15
N VAL A 251 16.09 -2.09 -2.87
CA VAL A 251 15.25 -3.12 -3.50
C VAL A 251 15.75 -4.48 -3.07
N VAL A 252 14.84 -5.37 -2.67
CA VAL A 252 15.17 -6.78 -2.43
C VAL A 252 15.14 -7.50 -3.77
N PRO A 253 16.27 -8.00 -4.30
CA PRO A 253 16.33 -8.62 -5.62
C PRO A 253 15.75 -10.05 -5.59
N LEU A 254 15.35 -10.55 -6.75
CA LEU A 254 14.93 -11.96 -6.92
C LEU A 254 16.01 -12.94 -6.42
N SER A 255 17.29 -12.61 -6.64
CA SER A 255 18.42 -13.39 -6.16
C SER A 255 19.49 -12.52 -5.53
N PHE A 256 20.12 -13.02 -4.47
CA PHE A 256 21.29 -12.41 -3.83
C PHE A 256 22.32 -13.51 -3.53
N ALA A 257 23.61 -13.24 -3.74
CA ALA A 257 24.68 -14.23 -3.58
C ALA A 257 24.43 -15.57 -4.29
N ALA A 258 23.91 -15.50 -5.53
CA ALA A 258 23.53 -16.65 -6.37
C ALA A 258 22.46 -17.59 -5.78
N GLN A 259 21.71 -17.13 -4.77
CA GLN A 259 20.55 -17.83 -4.21
C GLN A 259 19.27 -17.03 -4.45
N PRO A 260 18.12 -17.68 -4.64
CA PRO A 260 16.81 -17.03 -4.56
C PRO A 260 16.69 -16.27 -3.23
N PHE A 261 16.16 -15.04 -3.25
CA PHE A 261 16.16 -14.16 -2.08
C PHE A 261 14.80 -13.54 -1.81
N LEU A 262 14.18 -12.87 -2.80
CA LEU A 262 12.85 -12.27 -2.64
C LEU A 262 11.77 -13.32 -2.39
N GLY A 263 11.00 -13.17 -1.30
CA GLY A 263 10.03 -14.15 -0.84
C GLY A 263 8.74 -14.21 -1.67
N GLY A 264 8.11 -15.37 -1.70
CA GLY A 264 6.79 -15.58 -2.33
C GLY A 264 5.59 -15.20 -1.45
N SER A 265 5.80 -15.12 -0.13
CA SER A 265 4.84 -14.62 0.84
C SER A 265 5.58 -14.03 2.04
N SER A 266 4.87 -13.25 2.84
CA SER A 266 5.35 -12.74 4.13
C SER A 266 4.52 -13.36 5.23
N PHE A 267 5.13 -13.99 6.21
CA PHE A 267 4.42 -14.66 7.30
C PHE A 267 5.19 -14.58 8.62
N THR A 268 4.51 -14.92 9.73
CA THR A 268 5.19 -15.10 11.02
C THR A 268 5.68 -16.54 11.17
N ALA A 269 6.99 -16.76 11.22
CA ALA A 269 7.56 -18.06 11.50
C ALA A 269 7.60 -18.34 13.03
N GLY A 270 6.70 -19.19 13.52
CA GLY A 270 6.88 -19.91 14.80
C GLY A 270 6.50 -19.19 16.12
N PRO A 271 6.57 -19.91 17.26
CA PRO A 271 6.06 -19.48 18.55
C PRO A 271 7.09 -18.63 19.31
N ALA A 272 7.23 -17.37 18.94
CA ALA A 272 7.71 -16.27 19.79
C ALA A 272 7.46 -14.98 19.03
N GLY A 273 6.65 -14.08 19.59
CA GLY A 273 6.29 -12.79 19.00
C GLY A 273 7.47 -11.82 18.95
N VAL A 274 8.47 -12.14 18.14
CA VAL A 274 9.58 -11.25 17.79
C VAL A 274 9.63 -11.19 16.27
N ALA A 275 8.92 -10.23 15.71
CA ALA A 275 8.64 -10.17 14.29
C ALA A 275 9.18 -8.87 13.70
N PHE A 276 10.51 -8.87 13.62
CA PHE A 276 11.32 -7.93 12.87
C PHE A 276 12.45 -8.68 12.17
N TRP A 277 13.13 -8.01 11.24
CA TRP A 277 14.28 -8.57 10.54
C TRP A 277 15.58 -8.26 11.29
N ASP A 278 16.31 -9.30 11.67
CA ASP A 278 17.57 -9.21 12.40
C ASP A 278 18.72 -9.87 11.63
N THR A 279 19.94 -9.53 12.00
CA THR A 279 21.16 -10.15 11.48
C THR A 279 22.29 -10.08 12.52
N PRO A 280 23.16 -11.11 12.57
CA PRO A 280 24.35 -11.08 13.43
C PRO A 280 25.41 -10.04 13.01
N THR A 281 25.28 -9.39 11.86
CA THR A 281 26.28 -8.44 11.33
C THR A 281 26.29 -7.10 12.04
N PHE A 282 25.12 -6.58 12.40
CA PHE A 282 24.99 -5.34 13.15
C PHE A 282 24.74 -5.67 14.64
N LEU A 283 25.04 -4.76 15.55
CA LEU A 283 24.97 -4.98 16.99
C LEU A 283 24.41 -3.73 17.68
N CYS A 284 23.87 -3.89 18.89
CA CYS A 284 23.48 -2.77 19.73
C CYS A 284 24.71 -2.09 20.37
N PRO A 285 24.71 -0.76 20.58
CA PRO A 285 23.63 0.18 20.23
C PRO A 285 23.52 0.40 18.71
N PRO A 286 22.32 0.74 18.19
CA PRO A 286 22.13 0.97 16.77
C PRO A 286 22.98 2.16 16.31
N ASN A 287 23.36 2.16 15.04
CA ASN A 287 24.15 3.25 14.49
C ASN A 287 23.32 4.55 14.46
N PRO A 288 23.81 5.63 15.11
CA PRO A 288 23.02 6.85 15.30
C PRO A 288 22.80 7.66 14.02
N THR A 289 23.55 7.38 12.95
CA THR A 289 23.37 8.03 11.64
C THR A 289 22.36 7.27 10.78
N CYS A 290 22.33 5.95 10.93
CA CYS A 290 21.41 5.08 10.22
C CYS A 290 21.35 3.74 10.93
N ASP A 291 20.15 3.32 11.30
CA ASP A 291 19.86 1.97 11.79
C ASP A 291 19.40 1.10 10.60
N PRO A 292 20.30 0.30 9.97
CA PRO A 292 19.92 -0.43 8.77
C PRO A 292 18.96 -1.59 9.07
N GLU A 293 19.00 -2.20 10.25
CA GLU A 293 18.05 -3.24 10.63
C GLU A 293 16.64 -2.67 10.73
N PHE A 294 16.47 -1.59 11.49
CA PHE A 294 15.17 -0.91 11.58
C PHE A 294 14.70 -0.45 10.20
N ASN A 295 15.53 0.29 9.46
CA ASN A 295 15.15 0.84 8.16
C ASN A 295 14.79 -0.26 7.15
N PHE A 296 15.48 -1.39 7.19
CA PHE A 296 15.12 -2.54 6.35
C PHE A 296 13.82 -3.19 6.82
N SER A 297 13.78 -3.60 8.10
CA SER A 297 12.68 -4.32 8.71
C SER A 297 11.35 -3.58 8.58
N PHE A 298 11.35 -2.27 8.86
CA PHE A 298 10.18 -1.39 8.73
C PHE A 298 9.64 -1.31 7.29
N ASN A 299 10.49 -1.48 6.28
CA ASN A 299 10.08 -1.48 4.87
C ASN A 299 9.62 -2.86 4.35
N THR A 300 9.71 -3.90 5.18
CA THR A 300 9.16 -5.23 4.86
C THR A 300 7.72 -5.37 5.34
N CYS A 301 6.96 -6.28 4.74
CA CYS A 301 5.61 -6.56 5.19
C CYS A 301 5.58 -7.05 6.64
N SER A 302 6.46 -8.00 7.00
CA SER A 302 6.50 -8.61 8.33
C SER A 302 6.97 -7.67 9.43
N GLY A 303 7.98 -6.84 9.18
CA GLY A 303 8.42 -5.87 10.19
C GLY A 303 7.39 -4.77 10.43
N CYS A 304 6.84 -4.19 9.36
CA CYS A 304 5.85 -3.10 9.46
C CYS A 304 4.56 -3.55 10.16
N HIS A 305 4.03 -4.73 9.83
CA HIS A 305 2.78 -5.25 10.40
C HIS A 305 2.93 -5.79 11.83
N LEU A 306 4.15 -5.77 12.40
CA LEU A 306 4.46 -6.38 13.68
C LEU A 306 5.36 -5.50 14.56
N SER A 307 6.56 -5.97 14.93
CA SER A 307 7.33 -5.41 16.04
C SER A 307 7.80 -3.97 15.79
N GLU A 308 8.10 -3.57 14.55
CA GLU A 308 8.64 -2.24 14.26
C GLU A 308 7.65 -1.10 14.51
N THR A 309 6.35 -1.39 14.42
CA THR A 309 5.30 -0.39 14.63
C THR A 309 4.42 -0.71 15.84
N GLY A 310 4.72 -1.79 16.57
CA GLY A 310 3.87 -2.34 17.63
C GLY A 310 2.49 -2.78 17.12
N THR A 311 2.35 -3.03 15.83
CA THR A 311 1.09 -3.46 15.22
C THR A 311 0.85 -4.94 15.51
N THR A 312 -0.40 -5.30 15.80
CA THR A 312 -0.81 -6.70 15.97
C THR A 312 -1.48 -7.17 14.68
N PHE A 313 -0.67 -7.32 13.63
CA PHE A 313 -1.03 -7.81 12.29
C PHE A 313 -1.88 -6.86 11.42
N TYR A 314 -2.93 -6.22 11.95
CA TYR A 314 -3.79 -5.35 11.15
C TYR A 314 -3.50 -3.87 11.35
N HIS A 315 -3.17 -3.19 10.24
CA HIS A 315 -3.29 -1.73 10.17
C HIS A 315 -4.75 -1.27 10.00
N ILE A 316 -5.56 -2.04 9.28
CA ILE A 316 -7.00 -1.82 9.09
C ILE A 316 -7.69 -3.15 9.37
N ARG A 317 -8.15 -3.34 10.61
CA ARG A 317 -8.77 -4.59 11.05
C ARG A 317 -10.23 -4.63 10.66
N PRO A 318 -10.70 -5.70 10.01
CA PRO A 318 -12.11 -5.89 9.72
C PRO A 318 -12.96 -5.94 10.98
N THR A 319 -14.18 -5.39 10.93
CA THR A 319 -15.17 -5.39 12.02
C THR A 319 -16.55 -5.79 11.51
N PRO A 320 -17.48 -6.23 12.37
CA PRO A 320 -18.86 -6.51 11.98
C PRO A 320 -19.57 -5.34 11.27
N PHE A 321 -20.57 -5.66 10.46
CA PHE A 321 -21.41 -4.65 9.80
C PHE A 321 -22.00 -3.67 10.83
N GLY A 322 -22.09 -2.40 10.43
CA GLY A 322 -22.54 -1.31 11.30
C GLY A 322 -21.43 -0.69 12.17
N SER A 323 -20.25 -1.31 12.26
CA SER A 323 -19.09 -0.72 12.94
C SER A 323 -18.00 -0.30 11.94
N PRO A 324 -17.27 0.82 12.18
CA PRO A 324 -16.09 1.16 11.39
C PRO A 324 -14.97 0.13 11.61
N PRO A 325 -14.01 -0.01 10.68
CA PRO A 325 -12.81 -0.84 10.91
C PRO A 325 -11.99 -0.27 12.08
N ILE A 326 -11.22 -1.13 12.75
CA ILE A 326 -10.28 -0.70 13.80
C ILE A 326 -8.93 -0.41 13.15
N LEU A 327 -8.39 0.79 13.37
CA LEU A 327 -7.05 1.17 12.90
C LEU A 327 -5.98 0.76 13.92
N SER A 328 -4.81 0.33 13.45
CA SER A 328 -3.64 0.16 14.31
C SER A 328 -3.23 1.50 14.95
N PRO A 329 -2.51 1.51 16.08
CA PRO A 329 -1.93 2.73 16.64
C PRO A 329 -1.10 3.53 15.62
N PHE A 330 -0.38 2.84 14.72
CA PHE A 330 0.37 3.48 13.62
C PHE A 330 -0.50 4.34 12.68
N LEU A 331 -1.80 4.06 12.58
CA LEU A 331 -2.77 4.78 11.74
C LEU A 331 -3.87 5.50 12.53
N SER A 332 -3.77 5.62 13.86
CA SER A 332 -4.86 6.13 14.69
C SER A 332 -4.88 7.66 14.87
N GLY A 333 -3.89 8.37 14.31
CA GLY A 333 -3.86 9.84 14.30
C GLY A 333 -3.02 10.49 15.40
N SER A 334 -2.55 9.72 16.38
CA SER A 334 -1.64 10.19 17.42
C SER A 334 -0.23 9.65 17.20
N PRO A 335 0.82 10.43 17.52
CA PRO A 335 2.18 9.91 17.54
C PRO A 335 2.28 8.68 18.46
N ILE A 336 2.95 7.65 17.98
CA ILE A 336 3.31 6.46 18.76
C ILE A 336 4.82 6.36 18.89
N THR A 337 5.31 5.88 20.02
CA THR A 337 6.72 5.58 20.24
C THR A 337 6.85 4.12 20.58
N ILE A 338 7.65 3.41 19.80
CA ILE A 338 7.90 1.98 19.91
C ILE A 338 9.35 1.77 20.30
N ASN A 339 9.61 0.91 21.28
CA ASN A 339 10.98 0.52 21.59
C ASN A 339 11.56 -0.23 20.40
N ASP A 340 12.82 0.05 20.09
CA ASP A 340 13.54 -0.75 19.10
C ASP A 340 13.47 -2.23 19.51
N PRO A 341 12.93 -3.11 18.65
CA PRO A 341 12.65 -4.47 19.06
C PRO A 341 13.91 -5.32 19.23
N ARG A 342 15.05 -4.86 18.69
CA ARG A 342 16.36 -5.48 18.85
C ARG A 342 17.09 -4.98 20.11
N CYS A 343 17.23 -3.67 20.23
CA CYS A 343 18.08 -3.05 21.25
C CYS A 343 17.33 -2.62 22.51
N GLY A 344 16.00 -2.59 22.47
CA GLY A 344 15.15 -2.18 23.58
C GLY A 344 15.38 -0.73 24.02
N ALA A 345 14.81 -0.37 25.18
CA ALA A 345 15.03 0.95 25.76
C ALA A 345 16.53 1.18 26.07
N PRO A 346 17.09 2.37 25.83
CA PRO A 346 16.39 3.62 25.51
C PRO A 346 16.19 3.89 24.01
N PHE A 347 16.50 2.94 23.13
CA PHE A 347 16.35 3.11 21.68
C PHE A 347 14.87 2.99 21.29
N THR A 348 14.36 3.99 20.59
CA THR A 348 12.95 4.08 20.24
C THR A 348 12.75 4.70 18.87
N HIS A 349 11.66 4.33 18.21
CA HIS A 349 11.19 4.88 16.94
C HIS A 349 9.83 5.53 17.14
N THR A 350 9.69 6.80 16.71
CA THR A 350 8.43 7.54 16.82
C THR A 350 7.78 7.69 15.45
N PHE A 351 6.48 7.42 15.38
CA PHE A 351 5.69 7.50 14.16
C PHE A 351 4.48 8.39 14.36
N ASP A 352 4.25 9.30 13.42
CA ASP A 352 3.03 10.12 13.32
C ASP A 352 2.53 10.09 11.87
N GLU A 353 2.15 8.89 11.42
CA GLU A 353 1.95 8.60 9.99
C GLU A 353 0.76 9.37 9.40
N ILE A 354 -0.33 9.54 10.16
CA ILE A 354 -1.51 10.27 9.69
C ILE A 354 -1.17 11.74 9.49
N ASN A 355 -0.47 12.37 10.43
CA ASN A 355 -0.06 13.75 10.28
C ASN A 355 1.00 13.91 9.17
N ARG A 356 1.97 12.99 9.07
CA ARG A 356 2.94 12.96 7.97
C ARG A 356 2.24 12.96 6.62
N ARG A 357 1.27 12.06 6.42
CA ARG A 357 0.50 11.98 5.16
C ARG A 357 -0.35 13.22 4.91
N ARG A 358 -0.96 13.79 5.96
CA ARG A 358 -1.71 15.05 5.88
C ARG A 358 -0.84 16.20 5.39
N VAL A 359 0.35 16.37 5.98
CA VAL A 359 1.33 17.40 5.57
C VAL A 359 1.77 17.19 4.14
N ILE A 360 2.08 15.95 3.73
CA ILE A 360 2.46 15.66 2.34
C ILE A 360 1.33 16.01 1.37
N LEU A 361 0.09 15.62 1.65
CA LEU A 361 -1.05 15.94 0.80
C LEU A 361 -1.24 17.46 0.65
N ASP A 362 -1.17 18.19 1.76
CA ASP A 362 -1.31 19.64 1.79
C ASP A 362 -0.20 20.35 0.99
N GLN A 363 1.06 19.93 1.19
CA GLN A 363 2.20 20.45 0.44
C GLN A 363 2.01 20.27 -1.08
N ILE A 364 1.54 19.11 -1.53
CA ILE A 364 1.31 18.85 -2.95
C ILE A 364 0.14 19.66 -3.49
N ALA A 365 -0.96 19.74 -2.72
CA ALA A 365 -2.16 20.48 -3.13
C ALA A 365 -1.89 21.99 -3.29
N ASN A 366 -0.93 22.51 -2.52
CA ASN A 366 -0.57 23.92 -2.48
C ASN A 366 0.75 24.26 -3.21
N GLN A 367 1.46 23.26 -3.75
CA GLN A 367 2.75 23.49 -4.42
C GLN A 367 2.63 24.46 -5.60
N ILE A 368 3.69 25.23 -5.86
CA ILE A 368 3.81 26.06 -7.05
C ILE A 368 4.26 25.18 -8.21
N CYS A 369 3.51 25.19 -9.30
CA CYS A 369 3.92 24.51 -10.53
C CYS A 369 4.45 25.55 -11.52
N PRO A 370 5.78 25.66 -11.69
CA PRO A 370 6.32 26.58 -12.66
C PRO A 370 5.80 26.20 -14.06
N LEU A 371 5.42 27.21 -14.84
CA LEU A 371 5.09 26.99 -16.23
C LEU A 371 6.33 26.42 -16.94
N PRO A 372 6.17 25.47 -17.88
CA PRO A 372 7.27 25.14 -18.77
C PRO A 372 7.74 26.44 -19.41
N CYS A 373 9.05 26.73 -19.37
CA CYS A 373 9.62 27.92 -20.01
C CYS A 373 9.23 27.90 -21.50
N THR A 374 8.25 28.71 -21.88
CA THR A 374 7.77 28.80 -23.27
C THR A 374 8.47 29.89 -24.07
N THR A 375 9.39 30.64 -23.45
CA THR A 375 10.19 31.65 -24.13
C THR A 375 11.66 31.47 -23.76
N CYS A 376 12.37 30.64 -24.53
CA CYS A 376 13.69 31.10 -24.95
C CYS A 376 13.40 32.25 -25.90
N ASP A 377 13.34 33.49 -25.40
CA ASP A 377 13.51 34.63 -26.27
C ASP A 377 14.85 34.41 -26.96
N CYS A 378 14.78 34.08 -28.26
CA CYS A 378 15.91 34.11 -29.14
C CYS A 378 16.47 35.53 -29.08
N ILE A 379 17.51 35.73 -28.26
CA ILE A 379 18.35 36.91 -28.35
C ILE A 379 18.89 36.88 -29.78
N THR A 380 18.35 37.75 -30.62
CA THR A 380 18.93 38.05 -31.93
C THR A 380 20.37 38.51 -31.71
N PRO A 381 21.32 38.17 -32.59
CA PRO A 381 22.72 38.48 -32.36
C PRO A 381 22.94 39.98 -32.55
N PHE A 382 22.87 40.73 -31.46
CA PHE A 382 23.41 42.08 -31.39
C PHE A 382 24.56 42.12 -30.38
N ASP A 383 25.75 42.33 -30.96
CA ASP A 383 27.00 42.77 -30.36
C ASP A 383 27.60 41.92 -29.23
N ALA A 384 28.42 40.97 -29.68
CA ALA A 384 29.53 40.42 -28.90
C ALA A 384 30.58 41.51 -28.62
N ALA A 385 30.31 42.40 -27.66
CA ALA A 385 31.33 43.14 -26.93
C ALA A 385 30.70 43.85 -25.72
N LYS A 386 31.21 43.54 -24.52
CA LYS A 386 30.90 44.15 -23.22
C LYS A 386 29.65 43.59 -22.50
N SER A 387 29.83 42.51 -21.76
CA SER A 387 29.82 42.59 -20.29
C SER A 387 30.03 41.19 -19.72
N ALA A 388 31.13 40.99 -19.00
CA ALA A 388 31.16 39.97 -17.98
C ALA A 388 30.13 40.34 -16.88
N VAL A 389 29.69 39.34 -16.12
CA VAL A 389 28.80 39.41 -14.94
C VAL A 389 27.30 39.30 -15.24
N LEU A 390 26.78 38.07 -15.19
CA LEU A 390 25.68 37.63 -14.29
C LEU A 390 25.27 36.19 -14.66
N PRO A 391 25.57 35.17 -13.84
CA PRO A 391 24.78 33.94 -13.88
C PRO A 391 23.47 34.19 -13.10
N CYS A 392 22.35 33.76 -13.68
CA CYS A 392 21.10 33.54 -12.96
C CYS A 392 21.37 32.57 -11.80
N ARG A 393 21.64 33.13 -10.63
CA ARG A 393 21.65 32.44 -9.35
C ARG A 393 20.29 32.70 -8.73
N ILE A 394 19.38 31.74 -8.82
CA ILE A 394 18.28 31.68 -7.85
C ILE A 394 18.90 31.00 -6.63
N ASP A 395 19.37 31.81 -5.70
CA ASP A 395 19.77 31.34 -4.37
C ASP A 395 18.52 30.73 -3.71
N VAL A 396 18.45 29.40 -3.66
CA VAL A 396 17.58 28.71 -2.71
C VAL A 396 18.27 28.83 -1.37
N LEU A 397 17.89 29.84 -0.59
CA LEU A 397 18.23 29.93 0.82
C LEU A 397 17.74 28.67 1.53
N SER A 398 18.68 27.81 1.93
CA SER A 398 18.44 26.83 2.98
C SER A 398 18.21 27.62 4.28
N LEU A 399 17.00 27.54 4.84
CA LEU A 399 16.79 27.92 6.22
C LEU A 399 16.81 26.65 7.07
N SER A 400 17.97 26.42 7.66
CA SER A 400 18.17 25.62 8.85
C SER A 400 17.62 26.36 10.06
N GLY A 401 16.69 25.71 10.79
CA GLY A 401 16.49 25.88 12.23
C GLY A 401 15.78 27.14 12.74
N SER A 402 14.96 26.89 13.78
CA SER A 402 14.42 27.82 14.81
C SER A 402 12.99 28.33 14.58
N ASP A 403 12.09 27.80 15.42
CA ASP A 403 10.87 28.38 15.99
C ASP A 403 10.12 29.46 15.21
N ILE A 404 8.95 29.09 14.69
CA ILE A 404 7.83 30.00 14.52
C ILE A 404 6.57 29.31 15.07
N LEU A 405 6.23 29.67 16.30
CA LEU A 405 4.89 29.52 16.87
C LEU A 405 3.90 30.30 16.02
N PHE A 406 2.89 29.61 15.48
CA PHE A 406 1.59 30.23 15.20
C PHE A 406 0.55 29.55 16.06
N THR A 407 0.15 30.26 17.12
CA THR A 407 -1.04 30.00 17.90
C THR A 407 -2.27 30.39 17.08
N SER A 408 -3.12 29.44 16.74
CA SER A 408 -4.56 29.70 16.63
C SER A 408 -5.33 28.47 17.06
N THR A 409 -5.82 28.56 18.28
CA THR A 409 -6.77 27.68 18.94
C THR A 409 -8.07 27.51 18.15
N SER A 410 -8.47 26.27 17.92
CA SER A 410 -9.87 25.86 18.06
C SER A 410 -9.91 24.37 18.39
N GLU A 411 -9.96 24.07 19.68
CA GLU A 411 -10.33 22.76 20.20
C GLU A 411 -11.80 22.46 19.82
N ALA A 412 -12.05 21.23 19.39
CA ALA A 412 -13.34 20.58 19.58
C ALA A 412 -13.09 19.11 19.99
N VAL A 413 -12.85 18.93 21.28
CA VAL A 413 -13.00 17.65 21.96
C VAL A 413 -14.51 17.39 22.10
N LEU A 414 -15.00 16.25 21.62
CA LEU A 414 -16.31 15.76 22.06
C LEU A 414 -16.20 14.35 22.64
N ARG A 415 -16.27 14.35 23.97
CA ARG A 415 -16.57 13.22 24.84
C ARG A 415 -18.00 12.75 24.57
N SER A 416 -18.18 11.43 24.52
CA SER A 416 -19.47 10.75 24.53
C SER A 416 -20.16 10.88 25.89
N GLY A 417 -21.47 11.12 25.89
CA GLY A 417 -22.36 10.98 27.05
C GLY A 417 -23.83 10.85 26.60
N PRO A 418 -24.67 10.09 27.33
CA PRO A 418 -25.79 9.31 26.79
C PRO A 418 -27.15 10.04 26.85
N GLY A 419 -28.12 9.63 26.03
CA GLY A 419 -29.47 10.20 26.10
C GLY A 419 -30.51 9.57 25.17
N PHE A 420 -31.20 8.58 25.73
CA PHE A 420 -32.51 7.99 25.45
C PHE A 420 -33.65 8.85 24.84
N VAL A 421 -34.61 8.10 24.25
CA VAL A 421 -36.07 8.35 24.01
C VAL A 421 -36.48 9.30 22.87
N HIS A 422 -36.87 8.74 21.72
CA HIS A 422 -38.26 8.39 21.38
C HIS A 422 -38.33 7.43 20.20
#